data_AF-A0A7X8DMS1-F1
#
_entry.id   AF-A0A7X8DMS1-F1
#
_cell.length_a   1.000
_cell.length_b   1.000
_cell.length_c   1.000
_cell.angle_alpha   90.00
_cell.angle_beta   90.00
_cell.angle_gamma   90.00
#
_symmetry.space_group_name_H-M   'P 1'
#
loop_
_entity.id
_entity.type
_entity.pdbx_description
1 polymer ?
#
loop_
_entity_poly.entity_id
_entity_poly.type
_entity_poly.pdbx_seq_one_letter_code
_entity_poly.pdbx_strand_id
1 'polypeptide(L)'
;DLFQKFCEDNGYQAVIYNATQKKNDKLHPIYHTNVVMCVTDKYVIICLDVVRDKEERKMLIRTIEKSGKEVFEITEYQMNQFSGNMLQLKNKDNESFLALSSSAHQSLTKEQIEKLESNFKLLICEIPTIEKYGGGSARCMIAEIF
;
A
#
# COMPACT_ATOMS: atom_id res chain seq x y z
N ASP A 1 -7.12 -0.86 22.64
CA ASP A 1 -8.29 -1.54 23.25
C ASP A 1 -9.14 -2.28 22.21
N LEU A 2 -10.04 -1.63 21.45
CA LEU A 2 -10.92 -2.36 20.50
C LEU A 2 -10.17 -3.07 19.36
N PHE A 3 -9.22 -2.38 18.72
CA PHE A 3 -8.43 -2.97 17.63
C PHE A 3 -7.60 -4.18 18.08
N GLN A 4 -6.97 -4.09 19.25
CA GLN A 4 -6.18 -5.20 19.82
C GLN A 4 -7.07 -6.40 20.12
N LYS A 5 -8.23 -6.17 20.75
CA LYS A 5 -9.21 -7.23 21.00
C LYS A 5 -9.68 -7.89 19.71
N PHE A 6 -9.98 -7.11 18.67
CA PHE A 6 -10.33 -7.65 17.36
C PHE A 6 -9.23 -8.54 16.79
N CYS A 7 -7.97 -8.11 16.91
CA CYS A 7 -6.83 -8.93 16.49
C CYS A 7 -6.75 -10.24 17.28
N GLU A 8 -6.87 -10.18 18.60
CA GLU A 8 -6.84 -11.36 19.48
C GLU A 8 -7.97 -12.35 19.15
N ASP A 9 -9.21 -11.86 19.03
CA ASP A 9 -10.40 -12.68 18.72
C ASP A 9 -10.29 -13.39 17.36
N ASN A 10 -9.46 -12.87 16.44
CA ASN A 10 -9.25 -13.43 15.09
C ASN A 10 -7.87 -14.08 14.90
N GLY A 11 -7.05 -14.20 15.95
CA GLY A 11 -5.71 -14.79 15.87
C GLY A 11 -4.70 -13.96 15.07
N TYR A 12 -4.93 -12.66 14.93
CA TYR A 12 -4.01 -11.72 14.27
C TYR A 12 -3.02 -11.11 15.26
N GLN A 13 -1.83 -10.79 14.77
CA GLN A 13 -0.87 -9.96 15.49
C GLN A 13 -1.13 -8.48 15.19
N ALA A 14 -1.49 -7.70 16.21
CA ALA A 14 -1.66 -6.26 16.07
C ALA A 14 -0.32 -5.55 15.83
N VAL A 15 -0.30 -4.64 14.83
CA VAL A 15 0.85 -3.80 14.48
C VAL A 15 0.36 -2.37 14.36
N ILE A 16 0.74 -1.51 15.31
CA ILE A 16 0.23 -0.15 15.45
C ILE A 16 1.38 0.84 15.27
N TYR A 17 1.17 1.84 14.43
CA TYR A 17 2.15 2.91 14.17
C TYR A 17 1.42 4.20 13.79
N ASN A 18 2.13 5.32 13.87
CA ASN A 18 1.64 6.64 13.51
C ASN A 18 2.21 7.08 12.16
N ALA A 19 1.35 7.57 11.27
CA ALA A 19 1.75 8.05 9.96
C ALA A 19 1.25 9.48 9.70
N THR A 20 2.14 10.34 9.18
CA THR A 20 1.85 11.73 8.83
C THR A 20 2.41 12.09 7.46
N GLN A 21 1.62 12.83 6.68
CA GLN A 21 1.98 13.38 5.38
C GLN A 21 2.22 14.89 5.47
N LYS A 22 3.05 15.42 4.58
CA LYS A 22 3.24 16.86 4.40
C LYS A 22 2.19 17.42 3.45
N LYS A 23 1.42 18.40 3.91
CA LYS A 23 0.51 19.20 3.08
C LYS A 23 0.69 20.67 3.45
N ASN A 24 1.00 21.52 2.48
CA ASN A 24 1.30 22.95 2.68
C ASN A 24 2.34 23.18 3.79
N ASP A 25 3.45 22.43 3.74
CA ASP A 25 4.56 22.45 4.69
C ASP A 25 4.20 22.13 6.15
N LYS A 26 3.00 21.59 6.39
CA LYS A 26 2.54 21.11 7.69
C LYS A 26 2.35 19.60 7.69
N LEU A 27 2.57 18.98 8.84
CA LEU A 27 2.31 17.56 9.03
C LEU A 27 0.84 17.33 9.37
N HIS A 28 0.22 16.41 8.65
CA HIS A 28 -1.16 16.00 8.85
C HIS A 28 -1.22 14.48 9.01
N PRO A 29 -2.07 13.94 9.90
CA PRO A 29 -2.33 12.50 9.97
C PRO A 29 -2.80 11.95 8.61
N ILE A 30 -2.39 10.73 8.30
CA ILE A 30 -2.92 10.00 7.14
C ILE A 30 -4.18 9.25 7.59
N TYR A 31 -5.27 9.42 6.84
CA TYR A 31 -6.59 8.91 7.23
C TYR A 31 -6.79 7.42 6.94
N HIS A 32 -6.17 6.89 5.88
CA HIS A 32 -6.33 5.48 5.53
C HIS A 32 -4.99 4.79 5.28
N THR A 33 -4.77 3.67 5.96
CA THR A 33 -3.60 2.80 5.77
C THR A 33 -3.48 2.28 4.33
N ASN A 34 -4.60 2.16 3.60
CA ASN A 34 -4.61 1.74 2.19
C ASN A 34 -4.06 2.80 1.21
N VAL A 35 -3.70 3.99 1.68
CA VAL A 35 -2.93 4.98 0.92
C VAL A 35 -1.45 4.84 1.21
N VAL A 36 -1.09 4.42 2.43
CA VAL A 36 0.29 4.24 2.88
C VAL A 36 0.91 2.97 2.30
N MET A 37 0.13 1.89 2.20
CA MET A 37 0.66 0.58 1.81
C MET A 37 -0.33 -0.35 1.09
N CYS A 38 0.24 -1.24 0.28
CA CYS A 38 -0.38 -2.42 -0.31
C CYS A 38 0.40 -3.67 0.12
N VAL A 39 -0.30 -4.75 0.47
CA VAL A 39 0.28 -6.03 0.86
C VAL A 39 -0.02 -7.05 -0.24
N THR A 40 1.02 -7.71 -0.73
CA THR A 40 0.94 -8.81 -1.70
C THR A 40 1.54 -10.08 -1.09
N ASP A 41 1.56 -11.19 -1.83
CA ASP A 41 2.21 -12.44 -1.40
C ASP A 41 3.76 -12.38 -1.45
N LYS A 42 4.35 -11.41 -2.15
CA LYS A 42 5.82 -11.22 -2.25
C LYS A 42 6.33 -9.97 -1.54
N TYR A 43 5.61 -8.87 -1.70
CA TYR A 43 6.03 -7.54 -1.26
C TYR A 43 5.00 -6.90 -0.35
N VAL A 44 5.48 -6.06 0.55
CA VAL A 44 4.70 -4.96 1.10
C VAL A 44 5.19 -3.67 0.47
N ILE A 45 4.37 -3.11 -0.42
CA ILE A 45 4.59 -1.81 -1.06
C ILE A 45 4.19 -0.76 -0.04
N ILE A 46 5.13 0.06 0.45
CA ILE A 46 4.89 0.95 1.59
C ILE A 46 5.70 2.24 1.52
N CYS A 47 5.08 3.36 1.91
CA CYS A 47 5.80 4.60 2.19
C CYS A 47 6.25 4.62 3.65
N LEU A 48 7.54 4.40 3.91
CA LEU A 48 8.07 4.42 5.29
C LEU A 48 8.41 5.84 5.76
N ASP A 49 8.59 6.78 4.83
CA ASP A 49 8.87 8.18 5.13
C ASP A 49 7.79 8.83 6.00
N VAL A 50 6.52 8.46 5.79
CA VAL A 50 5.38 9.00 6.55
C VAL A 50 5.31 8.49 7.98
N VAL A 51 6.01 7.40 8.31
CA VAL A 51 6.18 6.90 9.68
C VAL A 51 7.37 7.62 10.31
N ARG A 52 7.09 8.67 11.10
CA ARG A 52 8.13 9.60 11.57
C ARG A 52 8.92 9.08 12.77
N ASP A 53 8.31 8.21 13.58
CA ASP A 53 9.01 7.53 14.65
C ASP A 53 9.93 6.44 14.09
N LYS A 54 11.22 6.49 14.48
CA LYS A 54 12.24 5.59 13.96
C LYS A 54 12.07 4.15 14.47
N GLU A 55 11.58 3.98 15.69
CA GLU A 55 11.37 2.66 16.28
C GLU A 55 10.11 2.00 15.69
N GLU A 56 9.04 2.77 15.47
CA GLU A 56 7.86 2.28 14.72
C GLU A 56 8.25 1.84 13.30
N ARG A 57 9.08 2.63 12.60
CA ARG A 57 9.56 2.27 11.26
C ARG A 57 10.38 0.98 11.26
N LYS A 58 11.32 0.83 12.19
CA LYS A 58 12.10 -0.42 12.34
C LYS A 58 11.21 -1.61 12.68
N MET A 59 10.21 -1.40 13.53
CA MET A 59 9.25 -2.43 13.92
C MET A 59 8.40 -2.89 12.71
N LEU A 60 7.95 -1.96 11.86
CA LEU A 60 7.26 -2.29 10.61
C LEU A 60 8.14 -3.11 9.65
N ILE A 61 9.36 -2.65 9.36
CA ILE A 61 10.30 -3.35 8.49
C ILE A 61 10.51 -4.79 8.99
N ARG A 62 10.86 -4.95 10.27
CA ARG A 62 11.08 -6.27 10.88
C ARG A 62 9.84 -7.16 10.81
N THR A 63 8.65 -6.57 10.95
CA THR A 63 7.39 -7.33 10.89
C THR A 63 7.13 -7.83 9.47
N ILE A 64 7.36 -6.98 8.47
CA ILE A 64 7.23 -7.33 7.06
C ILE A 64 8.20 -8.47 6.71
N GLU A 65 9.47 -8.33 7.06
CA GLU A 65 10.53 -9.32 6.81
C GLU A 65 10.22 -10.66 7.50
N LYS A 66 9.79 -10.63 8.76
CA LYS A 66 9.37 -11.85 9.50
C LYS A 66 8.18 -12.55 8.86
N SER A 67 7.36 -11.85 8.09
CA SER A 67 6.24 -12.44 7.34
C SER A 67 6.69 -13.14 6.03
N GLY A 68 8.00 -13.13 5.73
CA GLY A 68 8.57 -13.70 4.51
C GLY A 68 8.40 -12.81 3.27
N LYS A 69 8.00 -11.55 3.46
CA LYS A 69 7.81 -10.59 2.36
C LYS A 69 8.94 -9.59 2.34
N GLU A 70 9.22 -9.07 1.15
CA GLU A 70 10.17 -7.98 0.95
C GLU A 70 9.50 -6.62 1.13
N VAL A 71 10.24 -5.66 1.68
CA VAL A 71 9.82 -4.25 1.68
C VAL A 71 10.05 -3.68 0.27
N PHE A 72 8.99 -3.17 -0.33
CA PHE A 72 9.06 -2.39 -1.56
C PHE A 72 8.75 -0.93 -1.21
N GLU A 73 9.79 -0.11 -1.11
CA GLU A 73 9.64 1.27 -0.66
C GLU A 73 9.13 2.17 -1.79
N ILE A 74 8.14 2.99 -1.47
CA ILE A 74 7.66 4.08 -2.32
C ILE A 74 7.86 5.42 -1.63
N THR A 75 8.11 6.44 -2.44
CA THR A 75 8.30 7.81 -1.92
C THR A 75 6.97 8.44 -1.49
N GLU A 76 7.03 9.48 -0.67
CA GLU A 76 5.83 10.26 -0.32
C GLU A 76 5.14 10.87 -1.57
N TYR A 77 5.91 11.20 -2.62
CA TYR A 77 5.35 11.61 -3.92
C TYR A 77 4.54 10.49 -4.58
N GLN A 78 5.11 9.29 -4.69
CA GLN A 78 4.43 8.12 -5.27
C GLN A 78 3.19 7.71 -4.46
N MET A 79 3.28 7.77 -3.14
CA MET A 79 2.14 7.56 -2.25
C MET A 79 1.00 8.55 -2.57
N ASN A 80 1.33 9.83 -2.78
CA ASN A 80 0.37 10.87 -3.18
C ASN A 80 -0.15 10.71 -4.63
N GLN A 81 0.52 9.89 -5.45
CA GLN A 81 0.02 9.41 -6.75
C GLN A 81 -0.66 8.04 -6.65
N PHE A 82 -1.08 7.64 -5.44
CA PHE A 82 -1.81 6.42 -5.15
C PHE A 82 -1.03 5.10 -5.33
N SER A 83 0.30 5.11 -5.34
CA SER A 83 1.11 3.87 -5.43
C SER A 83 0.95 2.92 -4.23
N GLY A 84 0.46 3.41 -3.08
CA GLY A 84 0.07 2.54 -1.96
C GLY A 84 -1.34 1.93 -2.11
N ASN A 85 -2.18 2.49 -3.00
CA ASN A 85 -3.57 2.08 -3.22
C ASN A 85 -3.71 1.02 -4.32
N MET A 86 -2.77 0.09 -4.36
CA MET A 86 -2.79 -1.06 -5.25
C MET A 86 -3.47 -2.26 -4.57
N LEU A 87 -3.87 -3.25 -5.35
CA LEU A 87 -4.41 -4.51 -4.82
C LEU A 87 -3.91 -5.70 -5.65
N GLN A 88 -3.39 -6.73 -4.99
CA GLN A 88 -3.10 -7.99 -5.65
C GLN A 88 -4.41 -8.75 -5.91
N LEU A 89 -4.55 -9.26 -7.13
CA LEU A 89 -5.67 -10.10 -7.55
C LEU A 89 -5.12 -11.42 -8.11
N LYS A 90 -5.94 -12.48 -8.05
CA LYS A 90 -5.66 -13.75 -8.70
C LYS A 90 -6.81 -14.14 -9.60
N ASN A 91 -6.51 -14.63 -10.80
CA ASN A 91 -7.54 -15.20 -11.67
C ASN A 91 -7.80 -16.68 -11.32
N LYS A 92 -8.69 -17.33 -12.07
CA LYS A 92 -9.06 -18.74 -11.88
C LYS A 92 -7.89 -19.71 -12.11
N ASP A 93 -6.89 -19.28 -12.87
CA ASP A 93 -5.68 -20.04 -13.17
C ASP A 93 -4.54 -19.75 -12.17
N ASN A 94 -4.85 -19.04 -11.07
CA ASN A 94 -3.92 -18.64 -10.02
C ASN A 94 -2.78 -17.72 -10.52
N GLU A 95 -2.95 -17.05 -11.66
CA GLU A 95 -2.04 -16.02 -12.12
C GLU A 95 -2.21 -14.76 -11.27
N SER A 96 -1.10 -14.19 -10.81
CA SER A 96 -1.10 -12.98 -9.98
C SER A 96 -1.11 -11.71 -10.82
N PHE A 97 -2.03 -10.82 -10.50
CA PHE A 97 -2.15 -9.48 -11.06
C PHE A 97 -1.98 -8.43 -9.97
N LEU A 98 -1.52 -7.25 -10.35
CA LEU A 98 -1.49 -6.08 -9.48
C LEU A 98 -2.31 -4.97 -10.12
N ALA A 99 -3.46 -4.67 -9.52
CA ALA A 99 -4.33 -3.58 -9.96
C ALA A 99 -3.82 -2.24 -9.41
N LEU A 100 -3.63 -1.26 -10.29
CA LEU A 100 -3.15 0.07 -9.96
C LEU A 100 -3.72 1.11 -10.95
N SER A 101 -3.75 2.38 -10.56
CA SER A 101 -4.16 3.44 -11.48
C SER A 101 -3.03 3.84 -12.44
N SER A 102 -3.39 4.52 -13.53
CA SER A 102 -2.41 5.12 -14.44
C SER A 102 -1.53 6.15 -13.73
N SER A 103 -2.08 6.94 -12.81
CA SER A 103 -1.33 7.89 -11.97
C SER A 103 -0.26 7.18 -11.12
N ALA A 104 -0.65 6.09 -10.46
CA ALA A 104 0.27 5.28 -9.66
C ALA A 104 1.38 4.69 -10.53
N HIS A 105 1.01 4.09 -11.66
CA HIS A 105 1.96 3.50 -12.61
C HIS A 105 2.99 4.52 -13.13
N GLN A 106 2.53 5.71 -13.56
CA GLN A 106 3.40 6.76 -14.11
C GLN A 106 4.35 7.38 -13.07
N SER A 107 4.01 7.28 -11.78
CA SER A 107 4.86 7.80 -10.71
C SER A 107 6.00 6.86 -10.31
N LEU A 108 5.91 5.57 -10.67
CA LEU A 108 6.93 4.58 -10.37
C LEU A 108 8.16 4.74 -11.27
N THR A 109 9.33 4.39 -10.75
CA THR A 109 10.54 4.33 -11.57
C THR A 109 10.49 3.11 -12.49
N LYS A 110 11.28 3.14 -13.58
CA LYS A 110 11.42 2.00 -14.48
C LYS A 110 11.84 0.72 -13.75
N GLU A 111 12.80 0.84 -12.82
CA GLU A 111 13.27 -0.28 -11.98
C GLU A 111 12.16 -0.84 -11.08
N GLN A 112 11.37 0.05 -10.47
CA GLN A 112 10.22 -0.35 -9.66
C GLN A 112 9.17 -1.11 -10.50
N ILE A 113 8.87 -0.62 -11.70
CA ILE A 113 7.95 -1.29 -12.63
C ILE A 113 8.49 -2.66 -13.03
N GLU A 114 9.75 -2.75 -13.47
CA GLU A 114 10.39 -4.02 -13.85
C GLU A 114 10.38 -5.03 -12.68
N LYS A 115 10.63 -4.56 -11.45
CA LYS A 115 10.56 -5.40 -10.26
C LYS A 115 9.14 -5.92 -10.01
N LEU A 116 8.11 -5.11 -10.19
CA LEU A 116 6.72 -5.56 -10.05
C LEU A 116 6.32 -6.53 -11.18
N GLU A 117 6.68 -6.24 -12.42
CA GLU A 117 6.38 -7.07 -13.59
C GLU A 117 7.04 -8.46 -13.54
N SER A 118 8.17 -8.59 -12.84
CA SER A 118 8.81 -9.89 -12.60
C SER A 118 7.97 -10.86 -11.77
N ASN A 119 6.97 -10.37 -11.01
CA ASN A 119 6.13 -11.17 -10.12
C ASN A 119 4.62 -11.06 -10.43
N PHE A 120 4.17 -10.00 -11.08
CA PHE A 120 2.76 -9.71 -11.31
C PHE A 120 2.51 -9.21 -12.74
N LYS A 121 1.35 -9.56 -13.30
CA LYS A 121 0.81 -8.83 -14.47
C LYS A 121 0.16 -7.53 -13.99
N LEU A 122 0.61 -6.39 -14.50
CA LEU A 122 0.04 -5.08 -14.10
C LEU A 122 -1.30 -4.83 -14.80
N LEU A 123 -2.32 -4.48 -14.01
CA LEU A 123 -3.64 -4.08 -14.51
C LEU A 123 -3.84 -2.59 -14.25
N ILE A 124 -3.58 -1.78 -15.28
CA ILE A 124 -3.58 -0.33 -15.19
C ILE A 124 -4.99 0.20 -15.46
N CYS A 125 -5.56 0.95 -14.52
CA CYS A 125 -6.89 1.56 -14.65
C CYS A 125 -6.79 3.08 -14.83
N GLU A 126 -7.42 3.60 -15.87
CA GLU A 126 -7.56 5.05 -16.06
C GLU A 126 -8.81 5.57 -15.34
N ILE A 127 -8.61 6.15 -14.16
CA ILE A 127 -9.70 6.62 -13.27
C ILE A 127 -9.54 8.08 -12.80
N PRO A 128 -9.21 9.04 -13.68
CA PRO A 128 -8.85 10.40 -13.28
C PRO A 128 -9.98 11.13 -12.53
N THR A 129 -11.25 10.86 -12.87
CA THR A 129 -12.40 11.48 -12.20
C THR A 129 -12.50 11.06 -10.73
N ILE A 130 -12.27 9.78 -10.44
CA ILE A 130 -12.38 9.23 -9.07
C ILE A 130 -11.23 9.75 -8.22
N GLU A 131 -10.02 9.77 -8.76
CA GLU A 131 -8.84 10.28 -8.05
C GLU A 131 -8.94 11.78 -7.78
N LYS A 132 -9.37 12.56 -8.78
CA LYS A 132 -9.44 14.02 -8.67
C LYS A 132 -10.55 14.50 -7.73
N TYR A 133 -11.71 13.84 -7.72
CA TYR A 133 -12.89 14.34 -7.00
C TYR A 133 -13.31 13.46 -5.82
N GLY A 134 -12.95 12.17 -5.81
CA GLY A 134 -13.35 11.20 -4.79
C GLY A 134 -12.27 10.87 -3.75
N GLY A 135 -10.99 11.19 -4.03
CA GLY A 135 -9.89 10.91 -3.10
C GLY A 135 -9.56 9.42 -2.91
N GLY A 136 -10.11 8.54 -3.76
CA GLY A 136 -9.81 7.11 -3.82
C GLY A 136 -9.16 6.73 -5.15
N SER A 137 -8.61 5.50 -5.22
CA SER A 137 -7.98 4.97 -6.44
C SER A 137 -8.35 3.49 -6.64
N ALA A 138 -7.55 2.73 -7.40
CA ALA A 138 -7.85 1.38 -7.89
C ALA A 138 -8.39 0.44 -6.79
N ARG A 139 -7.67 0.31 -5.67
CA ARG A 139 -8.08 -0.56 -4.57
C ARG A 139 -9.41 -0.14 -3.94
N CYS A 140 -9.70 1.16 -3.85
CA CYS A 140 -10.94 1.65 -3.24
C CYS A 140 -12.20 1.29 -4.03
N MET A 141 -12.08 0.83 -5.27
CA MET A 141 -13.19 0.38 -6.12
C MET A 141 -13.40 -1.14 -6.11
N ILE A 142 -12.60 -1.88 -5.34
CA ILE A 142 -12.60 -3.35 -5.32
C ILE A 142 -12.88 -3.81 -3.88
N ALA A 143 -13.86 -4.71 -3.74
CA ALA A 143 -14.18 -5.35 -2.47
C ALA A 143 -13.89 -6.85 -2.56
N GLU A 144 -13.06 -7.35 -1.65
CA GLU A 144 -12.87 -8.78 -1.46
C GLU A 144 -14.09 -9.36 -0.72
N ILE A 145 -14.66 -10.45 -1.25
CA ILE A 145 -15.75 -11.19 -0.61
C ILE A 145 -15.12 -12.43 -0.01
N PHE A 146 -15.06 -12.49 1.33
CA PHE A 146 -14.48 -13.58 2.11
C PHE A 146 -15.54 -14.57 2.58
#